data_AF-A0A644Z976-F1
#
_entry.id   AF-A0A644Z976-F1
#
_cell.length_a   1.000
_cell.length_b   1.000
_cell.length_c   1.000
_cell.angle_alpha   90.00
_cell.angle_beta   90.00
_cell.angle_gamma   90.00
#
_symmetry.space_group_name_H-M   'P 1'
#
loop_
_entity.id
_entity.type
_entity.pdbx_description
1 polymer ?
#
loop_
_entity_poly.entity_id
_entity_poly.type
_entity_poly.pdbx_seq_one_letter_code
_entity_poly.pdbx_strand_id
1 'polypeptide(L)'
;MIVYRYADAVLFDAEIKNAKNDRNGAVTALNKIAKRAYGVDSFYSNTLTASEIDALILKERMKEFAAEGKLWWDYIRFDVVFEKNPFLVGRENEQNILLWPVAQASINRNPNLNQTPGYDK
;
A
#
# COMPACT_ATOMS: atom_id res chain seq x y z
N MET A 1 -18.74 7.20 -1.92
CA MET A 1 -17.33 6.82 -1.67
C MET A 1 -17.31 5.37 -1.26
N ILE A 2 -16.58 4.52 -1.98
CA ILE A 2 -16.44 3.11 -1.62
C ILE A 2 -15.24 3.02 -0.67
N VAL A 3 -15.48 2.57 0.57
CA VAL A 3 -14.43 2.47 1.59
C VAL A 3 -13.82 1.08 1.63
N TYR A 4 -14.65 0.03 1.51
CA TYR A 4 -14.21 -1.35 1.45
C TYR A 4 -15.01 -2.11 0.41
N ARG A 5 -14.35 -3.07 -0.23
CA ARG A 5 -14.98 -4.03 -1.14
C ARG A 5 -14.17 -5.31 -1.18
N TYR A 6 -14.78 -6.37 -1.70
CA TYR A 6 -14.20 -7.71 -1.65
C TYR A 6 -12.79 -7.81 -2.26
N ALA A 7 -12.49 -7.05 -3.31
CA ALA A 7 -11.15 -7.05 -3.90
C ALA A 7 -10.05 -6.61 -2.91
N ASP A 8 -10.36 -5.71 -1.98
CA ASP A 8 -9.40 -5.24 -0.96
C ASP A 8 -9.06 -6.38 0.00
N ALA A 9 -10.07 -7.13 0.45
CA ALA A 9 -9.88 -8.32 1.28
C ALA A 9 -9.07 -9.42 0.55
N VAL A 10 -9.31 -9.63 -0.76
CA VAL A 10 -8.56 -10.61 -1.56
C VAL A 10 -7.09 -10.19 -1.72
N LEU A 11 -6.81 -8.91 -1.93
CA LEU A 11 -5.43 -8.42 -2.08
C LEU A 11 -4.70 -8.38 -0.73
N PHE A 12 -5.39 -8.10 0.39
CA PHE A 12 -4.82 -8.30 1.72
C PHE A 12 -4.55 -9.77 2.04
N ASP A 13 -5.43 -10.69 1.64
CA ASP A 13 -5.19 -12.13 1.78
C ASP A 13 -3.93 -12.56 1.00
N ALA A 14 -3.72 -12.02 -0.21
CA ALA A 14 -2.49 -12.24 -0.96
C ALA A 14 -1.24 -11.72 -0.22
N GLU A 15 -1.30 -10.49 0.29
CA GLU A 15 -0.22 -9.84 1.04
C GLU A 15 0.14 -10.61 2.32
N ILE A 16 -0.87 -10.98 3.13
CA ILE A 16 -0.68 -11.74 4.37
C ILE A 16 -0.07 -13.11 4.09
N LYS A 17 -0.55 -13.81 3.06
CA LYS A 17 -0.01 -15.13 2.69
C LYS A 17 1.44 -15.03 2.25
N ASN A 18 1.79 -14.02 1.46
CA ASN A 18 3.16 -13.81 1.03
C ASN A 18 4.08 -13.56 2.24
N ALA A 19 3.66 -12.68 3.16
CA ALA A 19 4.37 -12.40 4.40
C ALA A 19 4.53 -13.63 5.31
N LYS A 20 3.58 -14.58 5.25
CA LYS A 20 3.63 -15.87 5.96
C LYS A 20 4.38 -16.97 5.19
N ASN A 21 5.10 -16.63 4.12
CA ASN A 21 5.81 -17.55 3.23
C ASN A 21 4.92 -18.53 2.45
N ASP A 22 3.60 -18.33 2.43
CA ASP A 22 2.65 -19.07 1.58
C ASP A 22 2.55 -18.41 0.20
N ARG A 23 3.61 -18.55 -0.59
CA ARG A 23 3.72 -17.96 -1.94
C ARG A 23 2.66 -18.49 -2.91
N ASN A 24 2.37 -19.79 -2.84
CA ASN A 24 1.36 -20.42 -3.69
C ASN A 24 -0.04 -19.90 -3.38
N GLY A 25 -0.39 -19.77 -2.10
CA GLY A 25 -1.65 -19.18 -1.68
C GLY A 25 -1.75 -17.70 -2.03
N ALA A 26 -0.65 -16.94 -1.91
CA ALA A 26 -0.60 -15.54 -2.30
C ALA A 26 -0.87 -15.34 -3.80
N VAL A 27 -0.17 -16.09 -4.66
CA VAL A 27 -0.39 -16.07 -6.11
C VAL A 27 -1.81 -16.50 -6.47
N THR A 28 -2.35 -17.50 -5.77
CA THR A 28 -3.74 -17.93 -5.96
C THR A 28 -4.73 -16.81 -5.66
N ALA A 29 -4.53 -16.06 -4.57
CA ALA A 29 -5.38 -14.91 -4.23
C ALA A 29 -5.22 -13.76 -5.24
N LEU A 30 -3.99 -13.42 -5.62
CA LEU A 30 -3.70 -12.40 -6.63
C LEU A 30 -4.35 -12.73 -7.99
N ASN A 31 -4.29 -14.00 -8.41
CA ASN A 31 -4.90 -14.46 -9.65
C ASN A 31 -6.43 -14.37 -9.64
N LYS A 32 -7.11 -14.28 -8.49
CA LYS A 32 -8.57 -14.01 -8.46
C LYS A 32 -8.88 -12.61 -9.02
N ILE A 33 -8.05 -11.62 -8.67
CA ILE A 33 -8.19 -10.25 -9.19
C ILE A 33 -7.80 -10.21 -10.65
N ALA A 34 -6.64 -10.79 -10.99
CA ALA A 34 -6.13 -10.83 -12.36
C ALA A 34 -7.09 -11.54 -13.31
N LYS A 35 -7.66 -12.70 -12.92
CA LYS A 35 -8.66 -13.41 -13.72
C LYS A 35 -9.88 -12.55 -14.01
N ARG A 36 -10.42 -11.85 -13.00
CA ARG A 36 -11.57 -10.98 -13.19
C ARG A 36 -11.25 -9.82 -14.11
N ALA A 37 -10.08 -9.19 -13.95
CA ALA A 37 -9.68 -8.01 -14.73
C ALA A 37 -9.24 -8.35 -16.17
N TYR A 38 -8.52 -9.45 -16.36
CA TYR A 38 -7.86 -9.79 -17.62
C TYR A 38 -8.50 -10.96 -18.37
N GLY A 39 -9.40 -11.71 -17.72
CA GLY A 39 -10.08 -12.86 -18.33
C GLY A 39 -9.20 -14.10 -18.51
N VAL A 40 -7.96 -14.09 -17.97
CA VAL A 40 -6.99 -15.18 -18.11
C VAL A 40 -6.85 -15.94 -16.80
N ASP A 41 -7.05 -17.25 -16.86
CA ASP A 41 -6.79 -18.15 -15.75
C ASP A 41 -5.29 -18.24 -15.44
N SER A 42 -4.93 -18.20 -14.16
CA SER A 42 -3.55 -18.33 -13.69
C SER A 42 -2.56 -17.36 -14.38
N PHE A 43 -2.98 -16.10 -14.56
CA PHE A 43 -2.18 -15.07 -15.23
C PHE A 43 -0.76 -14.90 -14.66
N TYR A 44 -0.61 -14.98 -13.34
CA TYR A 44 0.67 -14.97 -12.65
C TYR A 44 1.15 -16.39 -12.30
N SER A 45 2.43 -16.65 -12.55
CA SER A 45 3.11 -17.91 -12.21
C SER A 45 3.25 -18.11 -10.71
N ASN A 46 3.26 -19.37 -10.26
CA ASN A 46 3.55 -19.73 -8.86
C ASN A 46 5.05 -19.81 -8.54
N THR A 47 5.92 -19.53 -9.51
CA THR A 47 7.39 -19.55 -9.34
C THR A 47 7.97 -18.23 -8.85
N LEU A 48 7.12 -17.25 -8.53
CA LEU A 48 7.54 -15.92 -8.12
C LEU A 48 8.20 -15.94 -6.73
N THR A 49 9.21 -15.10 -6.57
CA THR A 49 9.81 -14.76 -5.27
C THR A 49 8.86 -13.90 -4.44
N ALA A 50 9.11 -13.82 -3.12
CA ALA A 50 8.28 -12.98 -2.25
C ALA A 50 8.26 -11.51 -2.69
N SER A 51 9.42 -10.94 -3.06
CA SER A 51 9.51 -9.55 -3.52
C SER A 51 8.77 -9.31 -4.84
N GLU A 52 8.82 -10.26 -5.78
CA GLU A 52 8.04 -10.15 -7.02
C GLU A 52 6.54 -10.21 -6.76
N ILE A 53 6.09 -11.03 -5.80
CA ILE A 53 4.68 -11.08 -5.39
C ILE A 53 4.26 -9.75 -4.77
N ASP A 54 5.06 -9.16 -3.88
CA ASP A 54 4.78 -7.86 -3.27
C ASP A 54 4.66 -6.74 -4.33
N ALA A 55 5.59 -6.71 -5.29
CA ALA A 55 5.55 -5.77 -6.40
C ALA A 55 4.30 -5.94 -7.28
N LEU A 56 3.85 -7.18 -7.50
CA LEU A 56 2.63 -7.46 -8.26
C LEU A 56 1.36 -7.12 -7.48
N ILE A 57 1.31 -7.41 -6.17
CA ILE A 57 0.21 -6.99 -5.30
C ILE A 57 0.06 -5.48 -5.40
N LEU A 58 1.15 -4.72 -5.26
CA LEU A 58 1.09 -3.26 -5.34
C LEU A 58 0.63 -2.77 -6.72
N LYS A 59 1.13 -3.39 -7.80
CA LYS A 59 0.71 -3.07 -9.17
C LYS A 59 -0.77 -3.31 -9.39
N GLU A 60 -1.31 -4.42 -8.90
CA GLU A 60 -2.74 -4.73 -9.01
C GLU A 60 -3.57 -3.80 -8.12
N ARG A 61 -3.15 -3.50 -6.89
CA ARG A 61 -3.82 -2.51 -6.02
C ARG A 61 -3.90 -1.13 -6.68
N MET A 62 -2.84 -0.67 -7.34
CA MET A 62 -2.80 0.60 -8.07
C MET A 62 -3.86 0.66 -9.18
N LYS A 63 -4.03 -0.41 -9.95
CA LYS A 63 -5.01 -0.49 -11.04
C LYS A 63 -6.43 -0.66 -10.51
N GLU A 64 -6.59 -1.52 -9.52
CA GLU A 64 -7.86 -1.96 -9.00
C GLU A 64 -8.56 -0.82 -8.25
N PHE A 65 -7.83 -0.03 -7.44
CA PHE A 65 -8.38 0.99 -6.55
C PHE A 65 -8.18 2.43 -7.04
N ALA A 66 -8.17 2.63 -8.36
CA ALA A 66 -8.08 3.97 -8.94
C ALA A 66 -9.21 4.86 -8.41
N ALA A 67 -8.85 6.05 -7.92
CA ALA A 67 -9.75 7.01 -7.28
C ALA A 67 -10.49 6.52 -6.00
N GLU A 68 -10.00 5.47 -5.33
CA GLU A 68 -10.56 4.97 -4.06
C GLU A 68 -9.72 5.34 -2.82
N GLY A 69 -8.67 6.17 -2.97
CA GLY A 69 -7.90 6.70 -1.83
C GLY A 69 -6.99 5.67 -1.11
N LYS A 70 -6.64 4.57 -1.76
CA LYS A 70 -5.85 3.47 -1.17
C LYS A 70 -4.34 3.59 -1.38
N LEU A 71 -3.95 4.05 -2.57
CA LEU A 71 -2.58 3.92 -3.08
C LEU A 71 -1.50 4.59 -2.20
N TRP A 72 -1.80 5.77 -1.62
CA TRP A 72 -0.87 6.48 -0.75
C TRP A 72 -0.45 5.62 0.46
N TRP A 73 -1.43 5.00 1.11
CA TRP A 73 -1.20 4.15 2.27
C TRP A 73 -0.50 2.83 1.89
N ASP A 74 -0.79 2.31 0.69
CA ASP A 74 -0.08 1.13 0.18
C ASP A 74 1.41 1.44 -0.05
N TYR A 75 1.74 2.58 -0.66
CA TYR A 75 3.13 2.99 -0.86
C TYR A 75 3.90 3.21 0.44
N ILE A 76 3.26 3.78 1.46
CA ILE A 76 3.88 3.94 2.79
C ILE A 76 4.13 2.58 3.44
N ARG A 77 3.13 1.69 3.48
CA ARG A 77 3.26 0.38 4.16
C ARG A 77 4.25 -0.56 3.49
N PHE A 78 4.39 -0.46 2.16
CA PHE A 78 5.38 -1.22 1.40
C PHE A 78 6.76 -0.56 1.37
N ASP A 79 6.91 0.63 1.97
CA ASP A 79 8.16 1.40 1.99
C ASP A 79 8.73 1.73 0.59
N VAL A 80 7.83 2.04 -0.34
CA VAL A 80 8.18 2.34 -1.75
C VAL A 80 7.71 3.71 -2.21
N VAL A 81 7.23 4.55 -1.28
CA VAL A 81 6.66 5.87 -1.59
C VAL A 81 7.63 6.78 -2.33
N PHE A 82 8.90 6.81 -1.95
CA PHE A 82 9.94 7.60 -2.61
C PHE A 82 10.39 7.01 -3.95
N GLU A 83 10.27 5.70 -4.13
CA GLU A 83 10.55 5.03 -5.41
C GLU A 83 9.41 5.23 -6.43
N LYS A 84 8.16 5.11 -5.97
CA LYS A 84 6.98 5.10 -6.84
C LYS A 84 6.40 6.48 -7.11
N ASN A 85 6.69 7.48 -6.28
CA ASN A 85 6.24 8.85 -6.51
C ASN A 85 7.38 9.71 -7.09
N PRO A 86 7.33 10.07 -8.40
CA PRO A 86 8.42 10.82 -9.03
C PRO A 86 8.62 12.22 -8.45
N PHE A 87 7.61 12.79 -7.77
CA PHE A 87 7.73 14.10 -7.12
C PHE A 87 8.44 14.04 -5.76
N LEU A 88 8.75 12.84 -5.25
CA LEU A 88 9.37 12.64 -3.95
C LEU A 88 10.81 12.11 -4.04
N VAL A 89 11.32 11.83 -5.24
CA VAL A 89 12.70 11.37 -5.44
C VAL A 89 13.69 12.37 -4.85
N GLY A 90 14.64 11.89 -4.03
CA GLY A 90 15.64 12.72 -3.35
C GLY A 90 15.16 13.36 -2.04
N ARG A 91 13.94 13.06 -1.60
CA ARG A 91 13.34 13.59 -0.36
C ARG A 91 13.22 12.54 0.75
N GLU A 92 13.94 11.43 0.63
CA GLU A 92 13.87 10.28 1.53
C GLU A 92 14.22 10.63 2.99
N ASN A 93 15.03 11.68 3.18
CA ASN A 93 15.46 12.15 4.50
C ASN A 93 14.49 13.18 5.13
N GLU A 94 13.43 13.58 4.43
CA GLU A 94 12.44 14.54 4.94
C GLU A 94 11.36 13.83 5.78
N GLN A 95 11.24 14.21 7.05
CA GLN A 95 10.32 13.55 7.99
C GLN A 95 8.86 13.99 7.85
N ASN A 96 8.61 15.14 7.21
CA ASN A 96 7.30 15.80 7.12
C ASN A 96 6.55 15.53 5.81
N ILE A 97 6.76 14.37 5.19
CA ILE A 97 6.11 14.00 3.92
C ILE A 97 5.03 12.94 4.13
N LEU A 98 5.33 11.88 4.90
CA LEU A 98 4.50 10.68 4.93
C LEU A 98 3.22 10.85 5.75
N LEU A 99 3.29 11.65 6.81
CA LEU A 99 2.23 11.83 7.78
C LEU A 99 1.83 13.30 7.86
N TRP A 100 0.56 13.53 8.19
CA TRP A 100 0.02 14.88 8.35
C TRP A 100 0.42 15.50 9.69
N PRO A 101 0.47 16.84 9.80
CA PRO A 101 0.70 17.49 11.08
C PRO A 101 -0.50 17.34 12.01
N VAL A 102 -0.21 17.27 13.31
CA VAL A 102 -1.21 17.51 14.34
C VAL A 102 -1.57 19.00 14.31
N ALA A 103 -2.88 19.30 14.23
CA ALA A 103 -3.36 20.67 14.21
C ALA A 103 -2.94 21.45 15.47
N GLN A 104 -2.45 22.68 15.30
CA GLN A 104 -1.96 23.51 16.40
C GLN A 104 -3.03 23.76 17.48
N ALA A 105 -4.30 23.92 17.08
CA ALA A 105 -5.41 24.08 18.02
C ALA A 105 -5.58 22.86 18.96
N SER A 106 -5.29 21.66 18.46
CA SER A 106 -5.31 20.43 19.28
C SER A 106 -4.17 20.44 20.31
N ILE A 107 -2.95 20.81 19.88
CA ILE A 107 -1.78 20.93 20.77
C ILE A 107 -2.02 21.99 21.85
N ASN A 108 -2.55 23.16 21.47
CA ASN A 108 -2.87 24.23 22.41
C ASN A 108 -3.90 23.79 23.47
N ARG A 109 -4.83 22.90 23.09
CA ARG A 109 -5.87 22.39 24.00
C ARG A 109 -5.38 21.24 24.88
N ASN A 110 -4.46 20.42 24.39
CA ASN A 110 -3.85 19.32 25.14
C ASN A 110 -2.32 19.39 24.98
N PRO A 111 -1.62 20.03 25.94
CA PRO A 111 -0.16 20.17 25.91
C PRO A 111 0.60 18.84 25.96
N ASN A 112 -0.07 17.72 26.27
CA ASN A 112 0.56 16.39 26.23
C ASN A 112 0.61 15.79 24.80
N LEU A 113 0.02 16.46 23.80
CA LEU A 113 0.14 16.05 22.41
C LEU A 113 1.49 16.47 21.84
N ASN A 114 2.24 15.50 21.34
CA ASN A 114 3.45 15.74 20.57
C ASN A 114 3.10 15.94 19.09
N GLN A 115 3.88 16.78 18.41
CA GLN A 115 3.75 16.99 16.97
C GLN A 115 4.27 15.77 16.19
N THR A 116 3.71 15.55 14.99
CA THR A 116 4.25 14.62 14.00
C THR A 116 5.70 15.02 13.65
N PRO A 117 6.68 14.09 13.67
CA PRO A 117 8.07 14.40 13.38
C PRO A 117 8.26 15.22 12.09
N GLY A 118 9.09 16.26 12.15
CA GLY A 118 9.39 17.15 11.02
C GLY A 118 8.47 18.37 10.90
N TYR A 119 7.41 18.48 11.70
CA TYR A 119 6.51 19.66 11.76
C TYR A 119 6.73 20.52 13.02
N ASP A 120 7.75 20.23 13.80
CA ASP A 120 8.16 20.90 15.04
C ASP A 120 9.07 22.11 14.83
N LYS A 121 9.35 22.46 13.56
CA LYS A 121 10.19 23.60 13.16
C LYS A 121 9.38 24.87 12.92
#